data_AF-A0A3N7ELW9-F1
#
_entry.id   AF-A0A3N7ELW9-F1
#
_cell.length_a   1.000
_cell.length_b   1.000
_cell.length_c   1.000
_cell.angle_alpha   90.00
_cell.angle_beta   90.00
_cell.angle_gamma   90.00
#
_symmetry.space_group_name_H-M   'P 1'
#
loop_
_entity.id
_entity.type
_entity.pdbx_description
1 polymer ?
#
loop_
_entity_poly.entity_id
_entity_poly.type
_entity_poly.pdbx_seq_one_letter_code
_entity_poly.pdbx_strand_id
1 'polypeptide(L)'
;MQHDKNVTATIGHFIDGQHVGGGTRVQPVFDPATGFSDKSVALADKLTVEQAITSAQAAFPAWRNTPPLKRARVMSKLKTLLEANADRIAALITAEHGKVLSDAHGELQRGIENVEYASYAPELLKG
;
A
#
# COMPACT_ATOMS: atom_id res chain seq x y z
N MET A 1 14.41 22.21 -6.30
CA MET A 1 13.33 21.32 -6.78
C MET A 1 12.30 22.16 -7.48
N GLN A 2 12.03 21.86 -8.75
CA GLN A 2 11.08 22.60 -9.57
C GLN A 2 9.78 21.81 -9.61
N HIS A 3 8.68 22.47 -9.22
CA HIS A 3 7.34 21.90 -9.33
C HIS A 3 6.87 22.17 -10.76
N ASP A 4 6.64 21.12 -11.54
CA ASP A 4 6.04 21.32 -12.86
C ASP A 4 4.61 21.83 -12.67
N LYS A 5 4.22 22.89 -13.37
CA LYS A 5 2.91 23.54 -13.20
C LYS A 5 1.74 22.71 -13.75
N ASN A 6 2.01 21.50 -14.23
CA ASN A 6 1.07 20.57 -14.85
C ASN A 6 0.85 19.27 -14.04
N VAL A 7 1.03 19.28 -12.71
CA VAL A 7 0.66 18.14 -11.86
C VAL A 7 -0.85 17.87 -12.00
N THR A 8 -1.20 16.75 -12.63
CA THR A 8 -2.60 16.40 -12.96
C THR A 8 -3.13 15.19 -12.18
N ALA A 9 -2.26 14.39 -11.55
CA ALA A 9 -2.66 13.22 -10.78
C ALA A 9 -2.32 13.38 -9.29
N THR A 10 -3.35 13.26 -8.43
CA THR A 10 -3.20 13.25 -6.98
C THR A 10 -3.47 11.85 -6.43
N ILE A 11 -2.49 11.28 -5.74
CA ILE A 11 -2.61 10.03 -4.98
C ILE A 11 -3.40 10.34 -3.70
N GLY A 12 -4.62 9.83 -3.63
CA GLY A 12 -5.50 9.97 -2.47
C GLY A 12 -5.30 8.87 -1.42
N HIS A 13 -6.31 8.63 -0.61
CA HIS A 13 -6.33 7.59 0.42
C HIS A 13 -7.09 6.35 -0.06
N PHE A 14 -6.93 5.23 0.64
CA PHE A 14 -7.67 4.00 0.40
C PHE A 14 -8.41 3.60 1.68
N ILE A 15 -9.72 3.87 1.74
CA ILE A 15 -10.57 3.68 2.91
C ILE A 15 -11.80 2.87 2.48
N ASP A 16 -12.19 1.90 3.30
CA ASP A 16 -13.36 1.04 3.05
C ASP A 16 -13.34 0.33 1.68
N GLY A 17 -12.15 -0.05 1.22
CA GLY A 17 -11.96 -0.73 -0.07
C GLY A 17 -12.09 0.19 -1.29
N GLN A 18 -12.11 1.51 -1.11
CA GLN A 18 -12.26 2.50 -2.18
C GLN A 18 -11.17 3.57 -2.14
N HIS A 19 -10.86 4.12 -3.32
CA HIS A 19 -10.06 5.34 -3.41
C HIS A 19 -10.91 6.53 -2.96
N VAL A 20 -10.40 7.29 -2.00
CA VAL A 20 -11.05 8.49 -1.49
C VAL A 20 -10.09 9.66 -1.57
N GLY A 21 -10.63 10.86 -1.83
CA GLY A 21 -9.90 12.10 -1.55
C GLY A 21 -9.75 12.29 -0.04
N GLY A 22 -9.23 13.44 0.38
CA GLY A 22 -9.13 13.77 1.79
C GLY A 22 -8.18 14.92 2.02
N GLY A 23 -8.54 15.82 2.92
CA GLY A 23 -7.83 17.07 3.15
C GLY A 23 -7.84 18.01 1.94
N THR A 24 -7.34 19.22 2.16
CA THR A 24 -7.12 20.24 1.11
C THR A 24 -5.65 20.43 0.77
N ARG A 25 -4.76 19.80 1.54
CA ARG A 25 -3.31 19.93 1.42
C ARG A 25 -2.75 18.77 0.61
N VAL A 26 -1.74 19.06 -0.20
CA VAL A 26 -1.02 18.08 -1.00
C VAL A 26 0.48 18.29 -0.86
N GLN A 27 1.26 17.25 -1.17
CA GLN A 27 2.71 17.33 -1.26
C GLN A 27 3.20 16.69 -2.57
N PRO A 28 4.19 17.28 -3.28
CA PRO A 28 4.81 16.63 -4.43
C PRO A 28 5.37 15.24 -4.11
N VAL A 29 5.21 14.32 -5.06
CA VAL A 29 6.01 13.11 -5.15
C VAL A 29 7.04 13.34 -6.25
N PHE A 30 8.31 13.29 -5.90
CA PHE A 30 9.40 13.55 -6.83
C PHE A 30 9.95 12.23 -7.39
N ASP A 31 10.33 12.25 -8.66
CA ASP A 31 11.27 11.30 -9.22
C ASP A 31 12.69 11.77 -8.87
N PRO A 32 13.45 11.04 -8.04
CA PRO A 32 14.79 11.45 -7.61
C PRO A 32 15.82 11.45 -8.76
N ALA A 33 15.60 10.68 -9.82
CA ALA A 33 16.53 10.61 -10.94
C ALA A 33 16.47 11.85 -11.82
N THR A 34 15.30 12.49 -11.92
CA THR A 34 15.09 13.69 -12.74
C THR A 34 14.93 14.98 -11.92
N GLY A 35 14.55 14.85 -10.64
CA GLY A 35 14.29 15.98 -9.75
C GLY A 35 12.94 16.68 -9.98
N PHE A 36 12.11 16.16 -10.89
CA PHE A 36 10.77 16.67 -11.18
C PHE A 36 9.70 15.89 -10.44
N SER A 37 8.54 16.51 -10.24
CA SER A 37 7.35 15.87 -9.70
C SER A 37 6.21 15.91 -10.72
N ASP A 38 5.70 14.76 -11.13
CA ASP A 38 4.54 14.61 -12.01
C ASP A 38 3.23 14.36 -11.24
N LYS A 39 3.33 13.99 -9.97
CA LYS A 39 2.23 13.64 -9.07
C LYS A 39 2.33 14.39 -7.74
N SER A 40 1.18 14.46 -7.06
CA SER A 40 1.11 14.85 -5.65
C SER A 40 0.44 13.75 -4.81
N VAL A 41 0.72 13.74 -3.51
CA VAL A 41 -0.01 12.93 -2.52
C VAL A 41 -0.87 13.83 -1.63
N ALA A 42 -2.09 13.39 -1.36
CA ALA A 42 -2.99 14.08 -0.43
C ALA A 42 -2.50 13.94 1.02
N LEU A 43 -2.49 15.04 1.76
CA LEU A 43 -2.17 15.04 3.19
C LEU A 43 -3.47 14.97 3.99
N ALA A 44 -3.69 13.82 4.65
CA ALA A 44 -4.91 13.55 5.40
C ALA A 44 -5.15 14.60 6.49
N ASP A 45 -6.37 15.11 6.57
CA ASP A 45 -6.84 15.88 7.71
C ASP A 45 -7.41 14.97 8.80
N LYS A 46 -7.79 15.57 9.94
CA LYS A 46 -8.35 14.83 11.07
C LYS A 46 -9.59 14.02 10.67
N LEU A 47 -10.47 14.57 9.86
CA LEU A 47 -11.71 13.91 9.43
C LEU A 47 -11.42 12.67 8.58
N THR A 48 -10.47 12.78 7.65
CA THR A 48 -10.02 11.65 6.80
C THR A 48 -9.46 10.52 7.67
N VAL A 49 -8.68 10.85 8.71
CA VAL A 49 -8.16 9.86 9.66
C VAL A 49 -9.30 9.22 10.48
N GLU A 50 -10.26 10.01 10.94
CA GLU A 50 -11.44 9.50 11.66
C GLU A 50 -12.27 8.54 10.79
N GLN A 51 -12.44 8.83 9.51
CA GLN A 51 -13.09 7.93 8.55
C GLN A 51 -12.36 6.58 8.43
N ALA A 52 -11.02 6.57 8.36
CA ALA A 52 -10.22 5.35 8.33
C ALA A 52 -10.39 4.53 9.62
N ILE A 53 -10.40 5.20 10.78
CA ILE A 53 -10.61 4.57 12.09
C ILE A 53 -12.00 3.92 12.16
N THR A 54 -13.04 4.67 11.79
CA THR A 54 -14.42 4.16 11.81
C THR A 54 -14.60 2.96 10.88
N SER A 55 -14.05 3.02 9.66
CA SER A 55 -14.09 1.88 8.72
C SER A 55 -13.38 0.64 9.30
N ALA A 56 -12.17 0.80 9.86
CA ALA A 56 -11.44 -0.30 10.46
C ALA A 56 -12.17 -0.91 11.68
N GLN A 57 -12.75 -0.08 12.54
CA GLN A 57 -13.54 -0.51 13.70
C GLN A 57 -14.79 -1.29 13.27
N ALA A 58 -15.48 -0.83 12.21
CA ALA A 58 -16.64 -1.52 11.66
C ALA A 58 -16.29 -2.88 11.03
N ALA A 59 -15.13 -2.99 10.36
CA ALA A 59 -14.69 -4.24 9.75
C ALA A 59 -14.19 -5.29 10.76
N PHE A 60 -13.67 -4.84 11.92
CA PHE A 60 -12.98 -5.70 12.88
C PHE A 60 -13.82 -6.88 13.40
N PRO A 61 -15.09 -6.74 13.85
CA PRO A 61 -15.86 -7.87 14.36
C PRO A 61 -16.02 -9.01 13.35
N ALA A 62 -16.31 -8.68 12.09
CA ALA A 62 -16.46 -9.67 11.03
C ALA A 62 -15.12 -10.34 10.69
N TRP A 63 -14.03 -9.58 10.60
CA TRP A 63 -12.71 -10.12 10.33
C TRP A 63 -12.17 -10.99 11.47
N ARG A 64 -12.39 -10.57 12.73
CA ARG A 64 -12.01 -11.34 13.93
C ARG A 64 -12.68 -12.70 13.95
N ASN A 65 -13.96 -12.77 13.57
CA ASN A 65 -14.74 -13.99 13.52
C ASN A 65 -14.54 -14.80 12.23
N THR A 66 -13.74 -14.29 11.29
CA THR A 66 -13.42 -15.02 10.06
C THR A 66 -12.59 -16.27 10.40
N PRO A 67 -13.00 -17.47 9.94
CA PRO A 67 -12.28 -18.70 10.23
C PRO A 67 -10.78 -18.58 9.92
N PRO A 68 -9.87 -19.10 10.78
CA PRO A 68 -8.43 -18.95 10.60
C PRO A 68 -7.95 -19.41 9.20
N LEU A 69 -8.46 -20.53 8.69
CA LEU A 69 -8.14 -21.03 7.34
C LEU A 69 -8.56 -20.06 6.22
N LYS A 70 -9.68 -19.32 6.38
CA LYS A 70 -10.09 -18.32 5.38
C LYS A 70 -9.12 -17.14 5.38
N ARG A 71 -8.64 -16.70 6.55
CA ARG A 71 -7.63 -15.62 6.64
C ARG A 71 -6.30 -16.05 6.02
N ALA A 72 -5.86 -17.30 6.24
CA ALA A 72 -4.68 -17.86 5.57
C ALA A 72 -4.81 -17.79 4.04
N ARG A 73 -5.96 -18.20 3.49
CA ARG A 73 -6.22 -18.15 2.04
C ARG A 73 -6.15 -16.75 1.44
N VAL A 74 -6.60 -15.72 2.18
CA VAL A 74 -6.46 -14.32 1.75
C VAL A 74 -4.98 -13.95 1.63
N MET A 75 -4.16 -14.29 2.64
CA MET A 75 -2.72 -14.03 2.60
C MET A 75 -2.01 -14.80 1.49
N SER A 76 -2.34 -16.08 1.29
CA SER A 76 -1.79 -16.86 0.17
C SER A 76 -2.17 -16.25 -1.19
N LYS A 77 -3.40 -15.74 -1.35
CA LYS A 77 -3.80 -15.06 -2.59
C LYS A 77 -3.06 -13.72 -2.76
N LEU A 78 -2.85 -12.97 -1.68
CA LEU A 78 -2.04 -11.75 -1.71
C LEU A 78 -0.61 -12.04 -2.17
N LYS A 79 0.02 -13.09 -1.64
CA LYS A 79 1.35 -13.55 -2.09
C LYS A 79 1.39 -13.74 -3.62
N THR A 80 0.46 -14.53 -4.16
CA THR A 80 0.36 -14.79 -5.61
C THR A 80 0.17 -13.51 -6.43
N LEU A 81 -0.63 -12.56 -5.93
CA LEU A 81 -0.87 -11.29 -6.63
C LEU A 81 0.36 -10.38 -6.60
N LEU A 82 1.12 -10.37 -5.50
CA LEU A 82 2.38 -9.63 -5.39
C LEU A 82 3.42 -10.19 -6.37
N GLU A 83 3.60 -11.51 -6.41
CA GLU A 83 4.50 -12.18 -7.36
C GLU A 83 4.11 -11.88 -8.81
N ALA A 84 2.82 -12.00 -9.14
CA ALA A 84 2.31 -11.73 -10.49
C ALA A 84 2.44 -10.26 -10.92
N ASN A 85 2.62 -9.33 -9.98
CA ASN A 85 2.77 -7.89 -10.25
C ASN A 85 4.17 -7.38 -9.89
N ALA A 86 5.15 -8.27 -9.68
CA ALA A 86 6.44 -7.91 -9.09
C ALA A 86 7.16 -6.80 -9.87
N ASP A 87 7.28 -6.95 -11.19
CA ASP A 87 7.95 -5.97 -12.06
C ASP A 87 7.28 -4.60 -11.99
N ARG A 88 5.93 -4.59 -11.97
CA ARG A 88 5.15 -3.34 -11.89
C ARG A 88 5.35 -2.64 -10.54
N ILE A 89 5.38 -3.40 -9.45
CA ILE A 89 5.58 -2.86 -8.10
C ILE A 89 7.02 -2.36 -7.95
N ALA A 90 8.01 -3.13 -8.38
CA ALA A 90 9.42 -2.75 -8.32
C ALA A 90 9.71 -1.49 -9.14
N ALA A 91 9.11 -1.36 -10.33
CA ALA A 91 9.21 -0.14 -11.14
C ALA A 91 8.63 1.10 -10.44
N LEU A 92 7.50 0.96 -9.73
CA LEU A 92 6.91 2.05 -8.95
C LEU A 92 7.81 2.46 -7.77
N ILE A 93 8.37 1.48 -7.05
CA ILE A 93 9.33 1.75 -5.96
C ILE A 93 10.55 2.50 -6.50
N THR A 94 11.14 2.05 -7.61
CA THR A 94 12.27 2.72 -8.26
C THR A 94 11.92 4.14 -8.68
N ALA A 95 10.74 4.36 -9.28
CA ALA A 95 10.33 5.68 -9.77
C ALA A 95 10.20 6.73 -8.64
N GLU A 96 9.74 6.34 -7.46
CA GLU A 96 9.47 7.29 -6.36
C GLU A 96 10.60 7.34 -5.30
N HIS A 97 11.38 6.26 -5.14
CA HIS A 97 12.48 6.19 -4.18
C HIS A 97 13.87 6.37 -4.83
N GLY A 98 14.02 6.09 -6.13
CA GLY A 98 15.28 6.23 -6.86
C GLY A 98 16.30 5.10 -6.65
N LYS A 99 15.89 3.95 -6.08
CA LYS A 99 16.77 2.76 -5.96
C LYS A 99 16.79 1.96 -7.26
N VAL A 100 17.89 1.24 -7.52
CA VAL A 100 18.00 0.37 -8.70
C VAL A 100 16.93 -0.74 -8.66
N LEU A 101 16.46 -1.14 -9.85
CA LEU A 101 15.32 -2.06 -9.98
C LEU A 101 15.57 -3.42 -9.28
N SER A 102 16.80 -3.92 -9.33
CA SER A 102 17.19 -5.15 -8.62
C SER A 102 17.03 -5.05 -7.11
N ASP A 103 17.32 -3.88 -6.53
CA ASP A 103 17.17 -3.65 -5.09
C ASP A 103 15.69 -3.55 -4.72
N ALA A 104 14.88 -2.90 -5.57
CA ALA A 104 13.42 -2.86 -5.40
C ALA A 104 12.79 -4.26 -5.48
N HIS A 105 13.29 -5.14 -6.36
CA HIS A 105 12.87 -6.55 -6.38
C HIS A 105 13.25 -7.28 -5.11
N GLY A 106 14.47 -7.10 -4.60
CA GLY A 106 14.90 -7.70 -3.34
C GLY A 106 14.04 -7.25 -2.15
N GLU A 107 13.71 -5.96 -2.08
CA GLU A 107 12.79 -5.41 -1.08
C GLU A 107 11.39 -6.04 -1.17
N LEU A 108 10.82 -6.11 -2.37
CA LEU A 108 9.51 -6.72 -2.58
C LEU A 108 9.52 -8.20 -2.22
N GLN A 109 10.56 -8.93 -2.61
CA GLN A 109 10.71 -10.35 -2.28
C GLN A 109 10.70 -10.57 -0.76
N ARG A 110 11.40 -9.71 -0.01
CA ARG A 110 11.36 -9.76 1.45
C ARG A 110 9.98 -9.45 2.03
N GLY A 111 9.22 -8.55 1.40
CA GLY A 111 7.82 -8.30 1.74
C GLY A 111 6.91 -9.52 1.48
N ILE A 112 7.11 -10.21 0.35
CA ILE A 112 6.38 -11.43 -0.03
C ILE A 112 6.64 -12.55 1.00
N GLU A 113 7.88 -12.72 1.47
CA GLU A 113 8.22 -13.68 2.53
C GLU A 113 7.48 -13.40 3.85
N ASN A 114 7.29 -12.12 4.21
CA ASN A 114 6.50 -11.74 5.39
C ASN A 114 5.02 -12.12 5.22
N VAL A 115 4.44 -11.88 4.03
CA VAL A 115 3.06 -12.28 3.71
C VAL A 115 2.88 -13.79 3.74
N GLU A 116 3.87 -14.52 3.20
CA GLU A 116 3.90 -15.98 3.24
C GLU A 116 3.94 -16.48 4.68
N TYR A 117 4.83 -15.96 5.52
CA TYR A 117 4.89 -16.31 6.95
C TYR A 117 3.57 -16.04 7.67
N ALA A 118 2.95 -14.87 7.42
CA ALA A 118 1.65 -14.52 7.99
C ALA A 118 0.52 -15.48 7.58
N SER A 119 0.61 -16.10 6.39
CA SER A 119 -0.38 -17.11 5.95
C SER A 119 -0.38 -18.37 6.82
N TYR A 120 0.74 -18.68 7.49
CA TYR A 120 0.87 -19.80 8.42
C TYR A 120 0.50 -19.46 9.88
N ALA A 121 0.38 -18.17 10.23
CA ALA A 121 0.05 -17.74 11.59
C ALA A 121 -1.20 -18.43 12.19
N PRO A 122 -2.28 -18.71 11.44
CA PRO A 122 -3.40 -19.52 11.92
C PRO A 122 -3.03 -20.89 12.50
N GLU A 123 -2.01 -21.55 11.95
CA GLU A 123 -1.53 -22.84 12.44
C GLU A 123 -0.76 -22.68 13.75
N LEU A 124 0.11 -21.66 13.81
CA LEU A 124 0.94 -21.35 14.98
C LEU A 124 0.14 -20.90 16.21
N LEU A 125 -1.11 -20.44 16.00
CA LEU A 125 -2.01 -19.97 17.05
C LEU A 125 -2.97 -21.07 17.55
N LYS A 126 -2.77 -22.32 17.16
CA LYS A 126 -3.50 -23.46 17.74
C LYS A 126 -2.96 -23.74 19.14
N GLY A 127 -3.75 -23.38 20.15
CA GLY A 127 -3.49 -23.59 21.57
C GLY A 127 -4.72 -23.26 22.39
#